data_AF-A0A9X8DXV1-F1
#
_entry.id   AF-A0A9X8DXV1-F1
#
_cell.length_a   1.000
_cell.length_b   1.000
_cell.length_c   1.000
_cell.angle_alpha   90.00
_cell.angle_beta   90.00
_cell.angle_gamma   90.00
#
_symmetry.space_group_name_H-M   'P 1'
#
loop_
_entity.id
_entity.type
_entity.pdbx_description
1 polymer ?
#
loop_
_entity_poly.entity_id
_entity_poly.type
_entity_poly.pdbx_seq_one_letter_code
_entity_poly.pdbx_strand_id
1 'polypeptide(L)'
;DKFQNVWIFHILTGAHNSGAIWAAQRLGDDQFTIVPNTFVIRTLNLTDSANYLASSNVSAHAYAQGWASPEEPFDFTSAYGYDVYTPNKPLYSGRRMWRGYDMVAPSLHLDPDVGFHVRVPTYPLSVKPDTLMTPTSIMQYFSDYYQNTTYDLTKGMAAGPFHDPARFGHAHRLDGNWERSISIARTTHSIVMQTRPNMADAIGGVAWYAQGVPADSVYFPISCGQTTLPTVFNQAIRTQFDTESTWWAFQFTTNWAHIRYDLIHRHIHTERVKYTTLARELQQSTEASCRSRNLSTSDCVALVESAYNEFIVTTTNAWWQFAWRLVSSFNAGYEFFNESATGGRSIGYPADWANQTEYVLYPQHYHPPAQVAAEENRTAAVDPDTGVLSIVVGGSSAQVEAFSLSSGFLLGFVCGTMSLSLVVAAVALVSRVRQEVASPKAPASVEEQGESKSTNDEAVVVVERVAVV
;
A
#
# COMPACT_ATOMS: atom_id res chain seq x y z
N ASP A 1 -1.01 -14.32 -26.20
CA ASP A 1 0.02 -13.94 -27.20
C ASP A 1 -0.68 -13.16 -28.34
N LYS A 2 0.01 -12.88 -29.45
CA LYS A 2 -0.65 -12.23 -30.61
C LYS A 2 -1.68 -13.13 -31.33
N PHE A 3 -1.67 -14.42 -31.03
CA PHE A 3 -2.66 -15.39 -31.49
C PHE A 3 -3.79 -15.59 -30.47
N GLN A 4 -3.90 -14.67 -29.49
CA GLN A 4 -4.93 -14.65 -28.46
C GLN A 4 -4.96 -15.88 -27.54
N ASN A 5 -3.84 -16.62 -27.44
CA ASN A 5 -3.72 -17.73 -26.51
C ASN A 5 -3.14 -17.28 -25.17
N VAL A 6 -3.72 -17.75 -24.08
CA VAL A 6 -3.18 -17.65 -22.73
C VAL A 6 -2.95 -19.06 -22.20
N TRP A 7 -1.77 -19.31 -21.65
CA TRP A 7 -1.41 -20.61 -21.10
C TRP A 7 -1.03 -20.46 -19.63
N ILE A 8 -1.54 -21.35 -18.80
CA ILE A 8 -1.04 -21.56 -17.44
C ILE A 8 0.09 -22.58 -17.55
N PHE A 9 1.23 -22.30 -16.93
CA PHE A 9 2.39 -23.17 -16.93
C PHE A 9 2.87 -23.40 -15.50
N HIS A 10 2.93 -24.66 -15.08
CA HIS A 10 3.48 -25.06 -13.79
C HIS A 10 4.74 -25.90 -14.01
N ILE A 11 5.76 -25.63 -13.21
CA ILE A 11 7.07 -26.25 -13.31
C ILE A 11 7.63 -26.50 -11.92
N LEU A 12 8.31 -27.63 -11.76
CA LEU A 12 9.12 -27.97 -10.61
C LEU A 12 10.37 -28.71 -11.07
N THR A 13 11.37 -28.76 -10.19
CA THR A 13 12.60 -29.51 -10.44
C THR A 13 12.31 -31.01 -10.41
N GLY A 14 12.88 -31.74 -11.37
CA GLY A 14 12.84 -33.20 -11.38
C GLY A 14 13.75 -33.81 -10.31
N ALA A 15 13.64 -35.12 -10.09
CA ALA A 15 14.47 -35.84 -9.13
C ALA A 15 15.97 -35.54 -9.30
N HIS A 16 16.67 -35.36 -8.18
CA HIS A 16 18.12 -35.09 -8.13
C HIS A 16 18.58 -33.90 -9.00
N ASN A 17 17.73 -32.89 -9.22
CA ASN A 17 18.04 -31.73 -10.07
C ASN A 17 18.41 -32.08 -11.52
N SER A 18 17.95 -33.24 -12.02
CA SER A 18 18.34 -33.77 -13.34
C SER A 18 17.49 -33.25 -14.51
N GLY A 19 16.46 -32.44 -14.24
CA GLY A 19 15.56 -31.90 -15.26
C GLY A 19 14.38 -31.15 -14.65
N ALA A 20 13.30 -31.00 -15.42
CA ALA A 20 12.07 -30.35 -14.97
C ALA A 20 10.85 -31.24 -15.20
N ILE A 21 9.94 -31.25 -14.24
CA ILE A 21 8.56 -31.75 -14.41
C ILE A 21 7.68 -30.54 -14.62
N TRP A 22 6.89 -30.53 -15.69
CA TRP A 22 6.02 -29.40 -15.99
C TRP A 22 4.73 -29.83 -16.69
N ALA A 23 3.71 -29.00 -16.55
CA ALA A 23 2.46 -29.09 -17.27
C ALA A 23 1.98 -27.69 -17.67
N ALA A 24 1.29 -27.60 -18.80
CA ALA A 24 0.67 -26.40 -19.29
C ALA A 24 -0.76 -26.67 -19.74
N GLN A 25 -1.65 -25.72 -19.46
CA GLN A 25 -3.04 -25.76 -19.89
C GLN A 25 -3.39 -24.44 -20.58
N ARG A 26 -3.96 -24.54 -21.80
CA ARG A 26 -4.52 -23.40 -22.52
C ARG A 26 -5.79 -22.95 -21.80
N LEU A 27 -5.87 -21.66 -21.52
CA LEU A 27 -7.09 -21.03 -21.03
C LEU A 27 -8.05 -20.81 -22.20
N GLY A 28 -9.34 -21.11 -21.99
CA GLY A 28 -10.36 -20.83 -23.00
C GLY A 28 -10.48 -19.34 -23.32
N ASP A 29 -10.90 -19.02 -24.54
CA ASP A 29 -10.88 -17.65 -25.08
C ASP A 29 -11.76 -16.66 -24.30
N ASP A 30 -12.82 -17.15 -23.64
CA ASP A 30 -13.75 -16.38 -22.81
C ASP A 30 -13.58 -16.62 -21.31
N GLN A 31 -12.46 -17.21 -20.91
CA GLN A 31 -12.20 -17.63 -19.54
C GLN A 31 -11.23 -16.69 -18.81
N PHE A 32 -11.42 -16.61 -17.49
CA PHE A 32 -10.56 -15.90 -16.55
C PHE A 32 -10.10 -16.85 -15.45
N THR A 33 -8.85 -16.74 -15.02
CA THR A 33 -8.26 -17.61 -14.01
C THR A 33 -7.48 -16.80 -12.98
N ILE A 34 -7.37 -17.33 -11.77
CA ILE A 34 -6.48 -16.84 -10.73
C ILE A 34 -5.46 -17.92 -10.39
N VAL A 35 -4.18 -17.56 -10.44
CA VAL A 35 -3.08 -18.41 -10.00
C VAL A 35 -2.46 -17.77 -8.75
N PRO A 36 -2.90 -18.15 -7.53
CA PRO A 36 -2.23 -17.69 -6.32
C PRO A 36 -0.94 -18.51 -6.11
N ASN A 37 -0.37 -18.50 -4.90
CA ASN A 37 0.85 -19.25 -4.60
C ASN A 37 0.55 -20.75 -4.38
N THR A 38 -0.03 -21.40 -5.38
CA THR A 38 -0.30 -22.85 -5.42
C THR A 38 -0.52 -23.31 -6.86
N PHE A 39 -0.39 -24.61 -7.12
CA PHE A 39 -0.73 -25.17 -8.42
C PHE A 39 -2.26 -25.22 -8.59
N VAL A 40 -2.71 -24.90 -9.80
CA VAL A 40 -4.13 -24.87 -10.17
C VAL A 40 -4.47 -25.84 -11.30
N ILE A 41 -3.50 -26.23 -12.14
CA ILE A 41 -3.71 -27.23 -13.19
C ILE A 41 -4.06 -28.57 -12.55
N ARG A 42 -5.26 -29.08 -12.85
CA ARG A 42 -5.79 -30.34 -12.29
C ARG A 42 -5.56 -31.50 -13.25
N THR A 43 -6.62 -32.24 -13.59
CA THR A 43 -6.59 -33.36 -14.51
C THR A 43 -6.04 -32.95 -15.87
N LEU A 44 -5.00 -33.65 -16.33
CA LEU A 44 -4.39 -33.44 -17.64
C LEU A 44 -5.02 -34.37 -18.67
N ASN A 45 -5.54 -33.81 -19.77
CA ASN A 45 -5.91 -34.58 -20.95
C ASN A 45 -4.79 -34.53 -21.99
N LEU A 46 -3.78 -35.38 -21.84
CA LEU A 46 -2.60 -35.39 -22.73
C LEU A 46 -2.90 -35.91 -24.15
N THR A 47 -4.12 -36.43 -24.41
CA THR A 47 -4.56 -36.73 -25.78
C THR A 47 -4.97 -35.49 -26.56
N ASP A 48 -5.28 -34.39 -25.85
CA ASP A 48 -5.60 -33.09 -26.41
C ASP A 48 -4.37 -32.16 -26.36
N SER A 49 -3.48 -32.33 -27.32
CA SER A 49 -2.26 -31.52 -27.44
C SER A 49 -2.52 -30.06 -27.82
N ALA A 50 -3.76 -29.70 -28.18
CA ALA A 50 -4.12 -28.32 -28.49
C ALA A 50 -4.35 -27.51 -27.21
N ASN A 51 -4.81 -28.16 -26.13
CA ASN A 51 -5.09 -27.49 -24.85
C ASN A 51 -4.17 -27.94 -23.71
N TYR A 52 -3.46 -29.06 -23.83
CA TYR A 52 -2.58 -29.57 -22.79
C TYR A 52 -1.19 -29.92 -23.33
N LEU A 53 -0.17 -29.49 -22.60
CA LEU A 53 1.21 -29.85 -22.85
C LEU A 53 1.86 -30.26 -21.53
N ALA A 54 2.83 -31.18 -21.55
CA ALA A 54 3.56 -31.56 -20.36
C ALA A 54 4.93 -32.17 -20.69
N SER A 55 5.81 -32.25 -19.69
CA SER A 55 7.04 -33.04 -19.79
C SER A 55 6.71 -34.51 -20.05
N SER A 56 7.52 -35.20 -20.87
CA SER A 56 7.28 -36.60 -21.26
C SER A 56 7.22 -37.57 -20.08
N ASN A 57 7.83 -37.24 -18.95
CA ASN A 57 7.86 -38.02 -17.72
C ASN A 57 6.87 -37.54 -16.64
N VAL A 58 5.91 -36.66 -16.98
CA VAL A 58 5.01 -36.00 -16.01
C VAL A 58 4.22 -36.99 -15.15
N SER A 59 3.74 -38.10 -15.69
CA SER A 59 2.97 -39.10 -14.93
C SER A 59 3.86 -40.20 -14.36
N ALA A 60 4.80 -40.69 -15.18
CA ALA A 60 5.73 -41.76 -14.80
C ALA A 60 6.52 -41.44 -13.51
N HIS A 61 6.92 -40.18 -13.32
CA HIS A 61 7.62 -39.77 -12.10
C HIS A 61 6.72 -39.88 -10.86
N ALA A 62 5.51 -39.31 -10.90
CA ALA A 62 4.55 -39.41 -9.79
C ALA A 62 4.15 -40.86 -9.47
N TYR A 63 4.00 -41.71 -10.48
CA TYR A 63 3.72 -43.14 -10.28
C TYR A 63 4.87 -43.85 -9.57
N ALA A 64 6.12 -43.59 -9.97
CA ALA A 64 7.29 -44.16 -9.31
C ALA A 64 7.43 -43.74 -7.83
N GLN A 65 6.90 -42.57 -7.46
CA GLN A 65 6.88 -42.08 -6.08
C GLN A 65 5.62 -42.49 -5.30
N GLY A 66 4.64 -43.13 -5.94
CA GLY A 66 3.35 -43.46 -5.33
C GLY A 66 2.45 -42.26 -5.05
N TRP A 67 2.68 -41.12 -5.72
CA TRP A 67 1.88 -39.89 -5.54
C TRP A 67 0.62 -39.86 -6.40
N ALA A 68 0.56 -40.71 -7.43
CA ALA A 68 -0.58 -40.90 -8.30
C ALA A 68 -0.70 -42.37 -8.72
N SER A 69 -1.84 -42.75 -9.30
CA SER A 69 -2.09 -44.10 -9.84
C SER A 69 -2.33 -44.05 -11.36
N PRO A 70 -1.85 -45.05 -12.13
CA PRO A 70 -2.19 -45.18 -13.55
C PRO A 70 -3.65 -45.59 -13.79
N GLU A 71 -4.38 -46.02 -12.76
CA GLU A 71 -5.78 -46.42 -12.84
C GLU A 71 -6.75 -45.23 -12.74
N GLU A 72 -6.24 -44.07 -12.33
CA GLU A 72 -7.02 -42.84 -12.12
C GLU A 72 -6.61 -41.74 -13.09
N PRO A 73 -7.51 -40.79 -13.41
CA PRO A 73 -7.13 -39.59 -14.18
C PRO A 73 -5.99 -38.83 -13.51
N PHE A 74 -4.95 -38.49 -14.28
CA PHE A 74 -3.77 -37.84 -13.75
C PHE A 74 -4.02 -36.36 -13.41
N ASP A 75 -4.14 -36.03 -12.12
CA ASP A 75 -4.24 -34.66 -11.60
C ASP A 75 -2.85 -34.13 -11.18
N PHE A 76 -2.36 -33.11 -11.88
CA PHE A 76 -1.04 -32.53 -11.64
C PHE A 76 -0.92 -31.88 -10.26
N THR A 77 -1.93 -31.14 -9.81
CA THR A 77 -1.92 -30.50 -8.50
C THR A 77 -2.01 -31.54 -7.40
N SER A 78 -2.83 -32.58 -7.54
CA SER A 78 -2.90 -33.66 -6.54
C SER A 78 -1.58 -34.43 -6.40
N ALA A 79 -0.89 -34.67 -7.52
CA ALA A 79 0.37 -35.41 -7.55
C ALA A 79 1.58 -34.60 -7.06
N TYR A 80 1.65 -33.29 -7.38
CA TYR A 80 2.85 -32.47 -7.18
C TYR A 80 2.66 -31.25 -6.27
N GLY A 81 1.42 -30.93 -5.90
CA GLY A 81 1.14 -29.82 -5.01
C GLY A 81 1.66 -30.08 -3.60
N TYR A 82 2.17 -29.04 -2.95
CA TYR A 82 2.63 -29.12 -1.57
C TYR A 82 1.45 -29.44 -0.64
N ASP A 83 1.36 -30.67 -0.13
CA ASP A 83 0.18 -31.20 0.55
C ASP A 83 0.18 -31.03 2.08
N VAL A 84 1.32 -30.67 2.67
CA VAL A 84 1.47 -30.49 4.13
C VAL A 84 0.36 -29.61 4.68
N TYR A 85 -0.36 -30.12 5.68
CA TYR A 85 -1.42 -29.35 6.33
C TYR A 85 -0.82 -28.10 6.95
N THR A 86 -1.29 -26.95 6.47
CA THR A 86 -0.96 -25.66 7.06
C THR A 86 -2.28 -24.90 7.22
N PRO A 87 -2.63 -24.45 8.43
CA PRO A 87 -3.89 -23.72 8.67
C PRO A 87 -3.94 -22.39 7.89
N ASN A 88 -2.82 -21.96 7.31
CA ASN A 88 -2.74 -20.78 6.47
C ASN A 88 -3.23 -20.98 5.02
N LYS A 89 -3.36 -22.20 4.48
CA LYS A 89 -3.68 -22.41 3.05
C LYS A 89 -5.01 -21.78 2.62
N PRO A 90 -6.11 -21.92 3.38
CA PRO A 90 -7.37 -21.24 3.07
C PRO A 90 -7.21 -19.72 3.05
N LEU A 91 -6.51 -19.16 4.04
CA LEU A 91 -6.33 -17.70 4.21
C LEU A 91 -5.29 -17.10 3.25
N TYR A 92 -4.34 -17.92 2.79
CA TYR A 92 -3.20 -17.48 1.99
C TYR A 92 -3.48 -17.56 0.50
N SER A 93 -3.99 -18.68 -0.01
CA SER A 93 -4.23 -18.89 -1.45
C SER A 93 -5.72 -19.04 -1.77
N GLY A 94 -6.48 -19.75 -0.93
CA GLY A 94 -7.91 -19.96 -1.13
C GLY A 94 -8.70 -18.67 -1.21
N ARG A 95 -8.52 -17.76 -0.24
CA ARG A 95 -9.25 -16.48 -0.19
C ARG A 95 -8.98 -15.58 -1.40
N ARG A 96 -7.74 -15.53 -1.89
CA ARG A 96 -7.38 -14.75 -3.09
C ARG A 96 -7.97 -15.34 -4.37
N MET A 97 -8.07 -16.67 -4.44
CA MET A 97 -8.72 -17.36 -5.55
C MET A 97 -10.22 -17.05 -5.57
N TRP A 98 -10.89 -17.24 -4.43
CA TRP A 98 -12.29 -16.87 -4.26
C TRP A 98 -12.53 -15.42 -4.66
N ARG A 99 -11.77 -14.49 -4.07
CA ARG A 99 -12.00 -13.06 -4.29
C ARG A 99 -11.83 -12.66 -5.74
N GLY A 100 -10.86 -13.24 -6.45
CA GLY A 100 -10.69 -12.95 -7.86
C GLY A 100 -11.86 -13.44 -8.71
N TYR A 101 -12.49 -14.56 -8.36
CA TYR A 101 -13.70 -15.02 -9.04
C TYR A 101 -14.94 -14.23 -8.62
N ASP A 102 -15.09 -13.91 -7.33
CA ASP A 102 -16.17 -13.08 -6.80
C ASP A 102 -16.21 -11.68 -7.45
N MET A 103 -15.05 -11.09 -7.74
CA MET A 103 -14.99 -9.77 -8.41
C MET A 103 -15.39 -9.79 -9.88
N VAL A 104 -15.22 -10.92 -10.59
CA VAL A 104 -15.43 -10.98 -12.06
C VAL A 104 -16.64 -11.80 -12.47
N ALA A 105 -17.06 -12.74 -11.63
CA ALA A 105 -18.20 -13.63 -11.83
C ALA A 105 -19.00 -13.79 -10.52
N PRO A 106 -19.47 -12.70 -9.88
CA PRO A 106 -20.27 -12.77 -8.66
C PRO A 106 -21.55 -13.59 -8.84
N SER A 107 -22.06 -13.73 -10.07
CA SER A 107 -23.23 -14.58 -10.39
C SER A 107 -23.06 -16.05 -10.02
N LEU A 108 -21.82 -16.53 -9.86
CA LEU A 108 -21.54 -17.92 -9.48
C LEU A 108 -21.78 -18.20 -8.00
N HIS A 109 -21.84 -17.16 -7.15
CA HIS A 109 -22.04 -17.28 -5.71
C HIS A 109 -21.09 -18.30 -5.06
N LEU A 110 -19.81 -18.26 -5.45
CA LEU A 110 -18.81 -19.20 -4.92
C LEU A 110 -18.66 -19.01 -3.41
N ASP A 111 -18.64 -20.13 -2.68
CA ASP A 111 -18.48 -20.14 -1.23
C ASP A 111 -17.08 -19.61 -0.85
N PRO A 112 -16.98 -18.53 -0.05
CA PRO A 112 -15.69 -17.98 0.36
C PRO A 112 -14.88 -18.92 1.26
N ASP A 113 -15.52 -19.84 1.99
CA ASP A 113 -14.91 -20.56 3.11
C ASP A 113 -14.37 -21.95 2.75
N VAL A 114 -14.60 -22.44 1.52
CA VAL A 114 -14.08 -23.75 1.09
C VAL A 114 -12.56 -23.78 0.95
N GLY A 115 -11.91 -22.61 0.81
CA GLY A 115 -10.46 -22.49 0.74
C GLY A 115 -9.84 -23.21 -0.47
N PHE A 116 -8.55 -23.54 -0.38
CA PHE A 116 -7.85 -24.32 -1.42
C PHE A 116 -7.36 -25.65 -0.83
N HIS A 117 -7.61 -26.75 -1.55
CA HIS A 117 -7.10 -28.06 -1.20
C HIS A 117 -6.35 -28.74 -2.36
N VAL A 118 -5.25 -29.42 -2.05
CA VAL A 118 -4.36 -30.01 -3.06
C VAL A 118 -4.98 -31.25 -3.71
N ARG A 119 -5.62 -32.13 -2.92
CA ARG A 119 -6.18 -33.40 -3.44
C ARG A 119 -7.65 -33.32 -3.82
N VAL A 120 -8.34 -32.26 -3.40
CA VAL A 120 -9.78 -32.08 -3.61
C VAL A 120 -9.97 -30.73 -4.28
N PRO A 121 -10.51 -30.68 -5.51
CA PRO A 121 -10.82 -29.41 -6.15
C PRO A 121 -11.90 -28.67 -5.35
N THR A 122 -11.60 -27.45 -4.91
CA THR A 122 -12.54 -26.59 -4.16
C THR A 122 -13.12 -25.46 -5.01
N TYR A 123 -12.28 -24.83 -5.83
CA TYR A 123 -12.67 -23.82 -6.82
C TYR A 123 -12.34 -24.29 -8.24
N PRO A 124 -13.07 -23.79 -9.26
CA PRO A 124 -12.72 -24.07 -10.65
C PRO A 124 -11.37 -23.46 -11.04
N LEU A 125 -10.71 -24.05 -12.04
CA LEU A 125 -9.47 -23.49 -12.61
C LEU A 125 -9.72 -22.15 -13.30
N SER A 126 -10.88 -21.99 -13.94
CA SER A 126 -11.28 -20.74 -14.56
C SER A 126 -12.79 -20.55 -14.51
N VAL A 127 -13.22 -19.31 -14.67
CA VAL A 127 -14.62 -18.91 -14.77
C VAL A 127 -14.80 -18.02 -15.98
N LYS A 128 -16.01 -17.99 -16.54
CA LYS A 128 -16.40 -16.95 -17.48
C LYS A 128 -16.76 -15.68 -16.70
N PRO A 129 -16.10 -14.53 -16.93
CA PRO A 129 -16.51 -13.27 -16.33
C PRO A 129 -17.95 -12.88 -16.73
N ASP A 130 -18.69 -12.28 -15.81
CA ASP A 130 -20.04 -11.77 -16.04
C ASP A 130 -20.04 -10.59 -17.04
N THR A 131 -18.92 -9.87 -17.13
CA THR A 131 -18.72 -8.73 -18.04
C THR A 131 -17.35 -8.76 -18.71
N LEU A 132 -17.22 -8.07 -19.84
CA LEU A 132 -15.94 -7.98 -20.55
C LEU A 132 -14.88 -7.28 -19.69
N MET A 133 -13.71 -7.90 -19.61
CA MET A 133 -12.59 -7.41 -18.81
C MET A 133 -11.79 -6.35 -19.55
N THR A 134 -11.36 -5.33 -18.80
CA THR A 134 -10.43 -4.29 -19.29
C THR A 134 -9.13 -4.35 -18.50
N PRO A 135 -8.02 -3.77 -19.00
CA PRO A 135 -6.81 -3.62 -18.19
C PRO A 135 -7.07 -2.95 -16.84
N THR A 136 -7.94 -1.93 -16.82
CA THR A 136 -8.35 -1.22 -15.59
C THR A 136 -9.06 -2.15 -14.61
N SER A 137 -9.92 -3.07 -15.08
CA SER A 137 -10.57 -4.07 -14.22
C SER A 137 -9.54 -4.99 -13.54
N ILE A 138 -8.48 -5.38 -14.25
CA ILE A 138 -7.39 -6.19 -13.68
C ILE A 138 -6.53 -5.37 -12.70
N MET A 139 -6.26 -4.10 -13.01
CA MET A 139 -5.55 -3.20 -12.09
C MET A 139 -6.33 -3.04 -10.78
N GLN A 140 -7.66 -2.93 -10.84
CA GLN A 140 -8.54 -2.85 -9.68
C GLN A 140 -8.49 -4.13 -8.85
N TYR A 141 -8.51 -5.31 -9.47
CA TYR A 141 -8.29 -6.58 -8.79
C TYR A 141 -6.97 -6.59 -8.01
N PHE A 142 -5.87 -6.15 -8.63
CA PHE A 142 -4.57 -6.11 -7.95
C PHE A 142 -4.50 -5.11 -6.78
N SER A 143 -5.43 -4.14 -6.72
CA SER A 143 -5.57 -3.18 -5.61
C SER A 143 -6.47 -3.69 -4.47
N ASP A 144 -7.02 -4.90 -4.56
CA ASP A 144 -8.01 -5.41 -3.61
C ASP A 144 -7.37 -5.97 -2.32
N TYR A 145 -8.04 -5.68 -1.21
CA TYR A 145 -7.76 -6.18 0.14
C TYR A 145 -9.07 -6.59 0.83
N TYR A 146 -9.98 -7.16 0.04
CA TYR A 146 -11.29 -7.72 0.42
C TYR A 146 -12.36 -6.69 0.80
N GLN A 147 -12.28 -5.47 0.26
CA GLN A 147 -13.24 -4.41 0.56
C GLN A 147 -14.68 -4.84 0.28
N ASN A 148 -15.60 -4.41 1.16
CA ASN A 148 -17.03 -4.70 1.08
C ASN A 148 -17.39 -6.20 1.25
N THR A 149 -16.53 -6.96 1.93
CA THR A 149 -16.79 -8.35 2.30
C THR A 149 -16.64 -8.53 3.82
N THR A 150 -17.00 -9.70 4.34
CA THR A 150 -16.72 -10.07 5.73
C THR A 150 -15.22 -10.20 6.04
N TYR A 151 -14.36 -10.24 5.01
CA TYR A 151 -12.90 -10.37 5.11
C TYR A 151 -12.16 -9.04 4.92
N ASP A 152 -12.88 -7.92 4.86
CA ASP A 152 -12.32 -6.59 4.65
C ASP A 152 -11.27 -6.25 5.72
N LEU A 153 -10.02 -6.12 5.30
CA LEU A 153 -8.89 -5.87 6.21
C LEU A 153 -8.89 -4.48 6.84
N THR A 154 -9.74 -3.56 6.38
CA THR A 154 -9.93 -2.24 7.01
C THR A 154 -10.87 -2.28 8.22
N LYS A 155 -11.43 -3.45 8.53
CA LYS A 155 -12.39 -3.63 9.62
C LYS A 155 -11.78 -4.36 10.82
N GLY A 156 -12.40 -4.13 11.98
CA GLY A 156 -12.08 -4.80 13.24
C GLY A 156 -10.82 -4.27 13.92
N MET A 157 -10.55 -4.79 15.10
CA MET A 157 -9.46 -4.34 15.98
C MET A 157 -8.08 -4.41 15.31
N ALA A 158 -7.86 -5.42 14.45
CA ALA A 158 -6.58 -5.61 13.77
C ALA A 158 -6.26 -4.50 12.75
N ALA A 159 -7.25 -3.71 12.31
CA ALA A 159 -7.04 -2.56 11.44
C ALA A 159 -6.62 -1.29 12.21
N GLY A 160 -6.57 -1.37 13.55
CA GLY A 160 -6.23 -0.25 14.41
C GLY A 160 -7.25 0.90 14.36
N PRO A 161 -6.92 2.05 14.96
CA PRO A 161 -7.83 3.20 15.03
C PRO A 161 -8.12 3.84 13.67
N PHE A 162 -7.28 3.60 12.66
CA PHE A 162 -7.34 4.30 11.38
C PHE A 162 -7.61 3.37 10.19
N HIS A 163 -8.12 2.16 10.46
CA HIS A 163 -8.64 1.23 9.44
C HIS A 163 -7.58 0.80 8.41
N ASP A 164 -6.35 0.59 8.84
CA ASP A 164 -5.23 0.18 7.99
C ASP A 164 -5.32 -1.33 7.64
N PRO A 165 -5.35 -1.71 6.36
CA PRO A 165 -5.41 -3.11 5.94
C PRO A 165 -4.07 -3.86 6.09
N ALA A 166 -2.96 -3.18 6.41
CA ALA A 166 -1.66 -3.81 6.57
C ALA A 166 -1.67 -4.87 7.67
N ARG A 167 -1.16 -6.07 7.35
CA ARG A 167 -0.92 -7.16 8.30
C ARG A 167 0.53 -7.61 8.18
N PHE A 168 1.27 -7.48 9.27
CA PHE A 168 2.65 -7.95 9.37
C PHE A 168 2.67 -9.43 9.77
N GLY A 169 3.87 -10.02 9.83
CA GLY A 169 4.07 -11.46 10.00
C GLY A 169 3.42 -12.07 11.25
N HIS A 170 3.66 -13.36 11.45
CA HIS A 170 3.03 -14.13 12.52
C HIS A 170 3.35 -13.57 13.91
N ALA A 171 2.35 -13.61 14.80
CA ALA A 171 2.56 -13.34 16.20
C ALA A 171 3.43 -14.46 16.82
N HIS A 172 4.47 -14.08 17.56
CA HIS A 172 5.33 -15.05 18.22
C HIS A 172 4.55 -15.82 19.30
N ARG A 173 4.66 -17.16 19.29
CA ARG A 173 4.07 -18.08 20.29
C ARG A 173 2.54 -18.16 20.30
N LEU A 174 1.88 -17.74 19.22
CA LEU A 174 0.43 -17.88 19.05
C LEU A 174 0.12 -18.56 17.72
N ASP A 175 -0.77 -19.54 17.77
CA ASP A 175 -1.32 -20.16 16.56
C ASP A 175 -2.41 -19.24 15.99
N GLY A 176 -2.20 -18.77 14.77
CA GLY A 176 -3.15 -17.88 14.10
C GLY A 176 -2.58 -17.27 12.82
N ASN A 177 -3.47 -16.75 11.98
CA ASN A 177 -3.08 -16.03 10.78
C ASN A 177 -4.18 -15.07 10.32
N TRP A 178 -3.79 -14.09 9.51
CA TRP A 178 -4.70 -13.16 8.86
C TRP A 178 -4.93 -13.56 7.41
N GLU A 179 -6.00 -13.03 6.82
CA GLU A 179 -6.20 -13.12 5.38
C GLU A 179 -5.03 -12.46 4.65
N ARG A 180 -4.50 -13.15 3.64
CA ARG A 180 -3.49 -12.57 2.75
C ARG A 180 -4.19 -11.78 1.66
N SER A 181 -4.14 -10.45 1.73
CA SER A 181 -4.66 -9.60 0.65
C SER A 181 -3.92 -9.79 -0.68
N ILE A 182 -4.58 -9.38 -1.76
CA ILE A 182 -4.01 -9.31 -3.12
C ILE A 182 -3.04 -8.12 -3.17
N SER A 183 -3.51 -6.93 -2.81
CA SER A 183 -2.67 -5.75 -2.56
C SER A 183 -2.10 -5.78 -1.15
N ILE A 184 -0.78 -5.93 -1.02
CA ILE A 184 -0.10 -5.98 0.28
C ILE A 184 1.08 -5.01 0.34
N ALA A 185 1.38 -4.49 1.54
CA ALA A 185 2.46 -3.55 1.84
C ALA A 185 3.85 -3.93 1.31
N ARG A 186 4.12 -5.23 1.12
CA ARG A 186 5.40 -5.76 0.59
C ARG A 186 5.45 -5.93 -0.93
N THR A 187 4.40 -5.54 -1.65
CA THR A 187 4.39 -5.61 -3.11
C THR A 187 5.45 -4.67 -3.67
N THR A 188 6.39 -5.22 -4.45
CA THR A 188 7.47 -4.41 -5.01
C THR A 188 7.06 -3.76 -6.34
N HIS A 189 6.27 -4.46 -7.13
CA HIS A 189 5.66 -3.98 -8.36
C HIS A 189 4.44 -4.83 -8.70
N SER A 190 3.58 -4.31 -9.58
CA SER A 190 2.47 -5.05 -10.19
C SER A 190 2.41 -4.76 -11.68
N ILE A 191 2.03 -5.77 -12.47
CA ILE A 191 2.06 -5.69 -13.93
C ILE A 191 0.77 -6.25 -14.50
N VAL A 192 0.12 -5.48 -15.39
CA VAL A 192 -0.92 -5.98 -16.28
C VAL A 192 -0.38 -5.97 -17.70
N MET A 193 -0.19 -7.14 -18.29
CA MET A 193 0.25 -7.27 -19.67
C MET A 193 -0.95 -7.34 -20.61
N GLN A 194 -0.94 -6.51 -21.65
CA GLN A 194 -1.98 -6.45 -22.66
C GLN A 194 -1.39 -6.69 -24.05
N THR A 195 -1.88 -7.71 -24.76
CA THR A 195 -1.56 -7.96 -26.17
C THR A 195 -2.74 -7.57 -27.06
N ARG A 196 -2.49 -6.80 -28.12
CA ARG A 196 -3.54 -6.31 -29.03
C ARG A 196 -3.23 -6.77 -30.46
N PRO A 197 -3.91 -7.83 -30.94
CA PRO A 197 -3.56 -8.49 -32.20
C PRO A 197 -3.88 -7.64 -33.44
N ASN A 198 -4.80 -6.68 -33.34
CA ASN A 198 -5.20 -5.81 -34.44
C ASN A 198 -4.27 -4.58 -34.60
N MET A 199 -3.04 -4.66 -34.10
CA MET A 199 -2.04 -3.59 -34.13
C MET A 199 -0.69 -4.15 -34.57
N ALA A 200 0.20 -3.29 -35.08
CA ALA A 200 1.55 -3.70 -35.44
C ALA A 200 2.30 -4.25 -34.20
N ASP A 201 3.07 -5.33 -34.38
CA ASP A 201 3.75 -6.06 -33.29
C ASP A 201 4.56 -5.13 -32.37
N ALA A 202 5.22 -4.11 -32.93
CA ALA A 202 6.05 -3.16 -32.18
C ALA A 202 5.27 -2.23 -31.22
N ILE A 203 3.96 -2.09 -31.39
CA ILE A 203 3.10 -1.23 -30.56
C ILE A 203 1.90 -1.98 -29.96
N GLY A 204 1.63 -3.21 -30.40
CA GLY A 204 0.47 -4.00 -29.98
C GLY A 204 0.55 -4.49 -28.54
N GLY A 205 1.75 -4.64 -27.99
CA GLY A 205 1.99 -5.00 -26.60
C GLY A 205 2.14 -3.78 -25.67
N VAL A 206 1.44 -3.80 -24.54
CA VAL A 206 1.59 -2.81 -23.47
C VAL A 206 1.67 -3.50 -22.12
N ALA A 207 2.72 -3.22 -21.36
CA ALA A 207 2.84 -3.55 -19.95
C ALA A 207 2.40 -2.34 -19.14
N TRP A 208 1.30 -2.49 -18.42
CA TRP A 208 0.89 -1.54 -17.39
C TRP A 208 1.65 -1.86 -16.12
N TYR A 209 2.57 -1.00 -15.72
CA TYR A 209 3.52 -1.27 -14.65
C TYR A 209 3.34 -0.29 -13.50
N ALA A 210 3.07 -0.82 -12.30
CA ALA A 210 3.01 -0.06 -11.06
C ALA A 210 4.22 -0.41 -10.19
N GLN A 211 4.86 0.61 -9.60
CA GLN A 211 5.94 0.46 -8.63
C GLN A 211 5.36 0.59 -7.23
N GLY A 212 5.56 -0.42 -6.38
CA GLY A 212 5.02 -0.46 -5.02
C GLY A 212 3.64 -1.13 -4.91
N VAL A 213 2.87 -0.71 -3.92
CA VAL A 213 1.57 -1.30 -3.53
C VAL A 213 0.47 -0.86 -4.50
N PRO A 214 -0.23 -1.77 -5.21
CA PRO A 214 -1.19 -1.38 -6.25
C PRO A 214 -2.41 -0.62 -5.75
N ALA A 215 -2.79 -0.77 -4.47
CA ALA A 215 -3.83 0.06 -3.86
C ALA A 215 -3.44 1.54 -3.79
N ASP A 216 -2.13 1.83 -3.77
CA ASP A 216 -1.57 3.15 -3.47
C ASP A 216 -0.73 3.71 -4.63
N SER A 217 -0.60 2.95 -5.72
CA SER A 217 0.33 3.24 -6.82
C SER A 217 -0.38 3.36 -8.16
N VAL A 218 0.24 4.12 -9.08
CA VAL A 218 -0.25 4.31 -10.45
C VAL A 218 0.32 3.26 -11.39
N TYR A 219 -0.50 2.79 -12.33
CA TYR A 219 -0.04 1.95 -13.44
C TYR A 219 0.40 2.80 -14.64
N PHE A 220 1.69 2.78 -14.93
CA PHE A 220 2.29 3.46 -16.08
C PHE A 220 2.24 2.56 -17.32
N PRO A 221 1.90 3.11 -18.50
CA PRO A 221 1.96 2.33 -19.73
C PRO A 221 3.41 2.23 -20.21
N ILE A 222 3.85 1.01 -20.52
CA ILE A 222 5.14 0.73 -21.16
C ILE A 222 4.86 -0.05 -22.43
N SER A 223 5.22 0.49 -23.59
CA SER A 223 5.07 -0.21 -24.86
C SER A 223 6.17 -1.25 -25.04
N CYS A 224 5.84 -2.39 -25.67
CA CYS A 224 6.85 -3.39 -26.06
C CYS A 224 7.89 -2.87 -27.06
N GLY A 225 7.63 -1.74 -27.72
CA GLY A 225 8.58 -1.08 -28.63
C GLY A 225 9.51 -0.07 -27.94
N GLN A 226 9.30 0.25 -26.66
CA GLN A 226 10.19 1.16 -25.95
C GLN A 226 11.57 0.53 -25.74
N THR A 227 12.59 1.30 -26.07
CA THR A 227 14.01 0.96 -25.91
C THR A 227 14.62 1.65 -24.69
N THR A 228 14.00 2.72 -24.20
CA THR A 228 14.46 3.47 -23.04
C THR A 228 13.33 3.75 -22.05
N LEU A 229 13.71 3.86 -20.77
CA LEU A 229 12.87 4.33 -19.67
C LEU A 229 13.60 5.46 -18.95
N PRO A 230 12.89 6.46 -18.39
CA PRO A 230 13.52 7.57 -17.71
C PRO A 230 14.22 7.10 -16.42
N THR A 231 15.30 7.78 -16.03
CA THR A 231 16.14 7.41 -14.87
C THR A 231 15.33 7.23 -13.59
N VAL A 232 14.35 8.11 -13.34
CA VAL A 232 13.48 8.06 -12.16
C VAL A 232 12.75 6.72 -11.99
N PHE A 233 12.47 6.05 -13.11
CA PHE A 233 11.75 4.78 -13.14
C PHE A 233 12.67 3.56 -12.98
N ASN A 234 13.98 3.73 -13.19
CA ASN A 234 15.00 2.69 -13.06
C ASN A 234 15.70 2.71 -11.68
N GLN A 235 15.51 3.78 -10.90
CA GLN A 235 16.04 3.91 -9.54
C GLN A 235 15.06 3.27 -8.55
N ALA A 236 15.37 2.08 -8.05
CA ALA A 236 14.55 1.37 -7.06
C ALA A 236 15.40 0.65 -5.99
N ILE A 237 16.44 1.31 -5.47
CA ILE A 237 17.25 0.78 -4.38
C ILE A 237 16.45 0.86 -3.09
N ARG A 238 15.80 -0.24 -2.72
CA ARG A 238 14.86 -0.31 -1.58
C ARG A 238 15.47 -0.05 -0.20
N THR A 239 16.80 -0.04 -0.09
CA THR A 239 17.53 0.23 1.15
C THR A 239 18.04 1.68 1.25
N GLN A 240 17.91 2.48 0.21
CA GLN A 240 18.41 3.85 0.15
C GLN A 240 17.29 4.77 -0.34
N PHE A 241 16.75 5.60 0.57
CA PHE A 241 15.71 6.57 0.22
C PHE A 241 16.22 7.54 -0.85
N ASP A 242 15.41 7.76 -1.87
CA ASP A 242 15.78 8.57 -3.03
C ASP A 242 14.56 9.37 -3.54
N THR A 243 14.66 10.69 -3.52
CA THR A 243 13.61 11.59 -4.02
C THR A 243 13.55 11.68 -5.54
N GLU A 244 14.52 11.10 -6.25
CA GLU A 244 14.49 10.96 -7.71
C GLU A 244 13.91 9.61 -8.15
N SER A 245 13.50 8.75 -7.21
CA SER A 245 12.94 7.44 -7.51
C SER A 245 11.40 7.44 -7.54
N THR A 246 10.82 6.92 -8.63
CA THR A 246 9.38 6.65 -8.75
C THR A 246 8.93 5.65 -7.69
N TRP A 247 9.72 4.59 -7.43
CA TRP A 247 9.39 3.59 -6.42
C TRP A 247 9.29 4.22 -5.03
N TRP A 248 10.26 5.05 -4.66
CA TRP A 248 10.24 5.73 -3.37
C TRP A 248 9.13 6.77 -3.25
N ALA A 249 8.71 7.40 -4.35
CA ALA A 249 7.55 8.30 -4.34
C ALA A 249 6.30 7.58 -3.83
N PHE A 250 5.99 6.41 -4.42
CA PHE A 250 4.83 5.61 -4.02
C PHE A 250 5.00 4.96 -2.63
N GLN A 251 6.19 4.46 -2.32
CA GLN A 251 6.46 3.83 -1.03
C GLN A 251 6.43 4.82 0.13
N PHE A 252 6.94 6.04 -0.06
CA PHE A 252 6.84 7.10 0.93
C PHE A 252 5.38 7.44 1.20
N THR A 253 4.57 7.65 0.16
CA THR A 253 3.14 7.93 0.28
C THR A 253 2.39 6.80 0.99
N THR A 254 2.68 5.53 0.64
CA THR A 254 2.09 4.34 1.28
C THR A 254 2.42 4.30 2.77
N ASN A 255 3.70 4.47 3.12
CA ASN A 255 4.14 4.46 4.51
C ASN A 255 3.52 5.62 5.32
N TRP A 256 3.40 6.80 4.70
CA TRP A 256 2.73 7.94 5.33
C TRP A 256 1.24 7.66 5.54
N ALA A 257 0.58 6.96 4.62
CA ALA A 257 -0.83 6.62 4.74
C ALA A 257 -1.13 5.78 5.99
N HIS A 258 -0.23 4.88 6.41
CA HIS A 258 -0.43 4.03 7.60
C HIS A 258 -0.72 4.84 8.88
N ILE A 259 -0.24 6.08 8.99
CA ILE A 259 -0.47 6.90 10.19
C ILE A 259 -1.91 7.38 10.33
N ARG A 260 -2.67 7.47 9.21
CA ARG A 260 -4.06 7.95 9.10
C ARG A 260 -4.74 7.39 7.84
N TYR A 261 -4.77 6.06 7.74
CA TYR A 261 -5.15 5.37 6.50
C TYR A 261 -6.58 5.71 6.06
N ASP A 262 -7.52 5.76 7.02
CA ASP A 262 -8.92 6.15 6.85
C ASP A 262 -9.14 7.42 6.03
N LEU A 263 -8.25 8.41 6.16
CA LEU A 263 -8.32 9.70 5.46
C LEU A 263 -7.32 9.79 4.32
N ILE A 264 -6.04 9.54 4.58
CA ILE A 264 -4.96 9.71 3.59
C ILE A 264 -5.20 8.80 2.38
N HIS A 265 -5.66 7.56 2.60
CA HIS A 265 -5.91 6.62 1.51
C HIS A 265 -6.99 7.11 0.54
N ARG A 266 -7.96 7.91 0.99
CA ARG A 266 -8.98 8.49 0.09
C ARG A 266 -8.38 9.48 -0.89
N HIS A 267 -7.42 10.29 -0.43
CA HIS A 267 -6.66 11.19 -1.31
C HIS A 267 -5.79 10.41 -2.29
N ILE A 268 -5.10 9.37 -1.81
CA ILE A 268 -4.29 8.48 -2.65
C ILE A 268 -5.16 7.82 -3.72
N HIS A 269 -6.31 7.27 -3.34
CA HIS A 269 -7.26 6.65 -4.26
C HIS A 269 -7.70 7.63 -5.35
N THR A 270 -8.01 8.87 -4.98
CA THR A 270 -8.43 9.92 -5.92
C THR A 270 -7.34 10.25 -6.93
N GLU A 271 -6.11 10.52 -6.48
CA GLU A 271 -4.98 10.80 -7.38
C GLU A 271 -4.62 9.57 -8.24
N ARG A 272 -4.69 8.36 -7.68
CA ARG A 272 -4.44 7.12 -8.41
C ARG A 272 -5.43 6.94 -9.56
N VAL A 273 -6.73 7.13 -9.31
CA VAL A 273 -7.78 7.04 -10.34
C VAL A 273 -7.54 8.07 -11.44
N LYS A 274 -7.21 9.32 -11.07
CA LYS A 274 -6.87 10.38 -12.02
C LYS A 274 -5.71 9.98 -12.93
N TYR A 275 -4.55 9.60 -12.39
CA TYR A 275 -3.40 9.24 -13.23
C TYR A 275 -3.60 7.93 -14.00
N THR A 276 -4.34 6.97 -13.45
CA THR A 276 -4.73 5.77 -14.22
C THR A 276 -5.59 6.15 -15.42
N THR A 277 -6.49 7.11 -15.27
CA THR A 277 -7.34 7.63 -16.37
C THR A 277 -6.49 8.34 -17.42
N LEU A 278 -5.61 9.26 -16.99
CA LEU A 278 -4.68 9.96 -17.88
C LEU A 278 -3.77 8.99 -18.65
N ALA A 279 -3.28 7.93 -18.01
CA ALA A 279 -2.48 6.90 -18.67
C ALA A 279 -3.27 6.14 -19.75
N ARG A 280 -4.56 5.86 -19.51
CA ARG A 280 -5.46 5.25 -20.50
C ARG A 280 -5.73 6.18 -21.67
N GLU A 281 -5.99 7.46 -21.40
CA GLU A 281 -6.19 8.50 -22.43
C GLU A 281 -4.93 8.72 -23.26
N LEU A 282 -3.75 8.69 -22.64
CA LEU A 282 -2.46 8.78 -23.31
C LEU A 282 -2.24 7.61 -24.28
N GLN A 283 -2.56 6.39 -23.86
CA GLN A 283 -2.51 5.23 -24.75
C GLN A 283 -3.45 5.44 -25.96
N GLN A 284 -4.70 5.82 -25.71
CA GLN A 284 -5.70 5.98 -26.77
C GLN A 284 -5.33 7.10 -27.76
N SER A 285 -4.83 8.23 -27.25
CA SER A 285 -4.48 9.39 -28.06
C SER A 285 -3.21 9.19 -28.89
N THR A 286 -2.19 8.53 -28.34
CA THR A 286 -0.97 8.18 -29.09
C THR A 286 -1.29 7.21 -30.22
N GLU A 287 -2.13 6.20 -29.98
CA GLU A 287 -2.62 5.30 -31.03
C GLU A 287 -3.44 6.01 -32.10
N ALA A 288 -4.39 6.84 -31.70
CA ALA A 288 -5.19 7.62 -32.63
C ALA A 288 -4.30 8.51 -33.50
N SER A 289 -3.25 9.09 -32.92
CA SER A 289 -2.26 9.90 -33.62
C SER A 289 -1.44 9.09 -34.61
N CYS A 290 -0.99 7.88 -34.25
CA CYS A 290 -0.30 7.00 -35.19
C CYS A 290 -1.17 6.65 -36.39
N ARG A 291 -2.46 6.36 -36.17
CA ARG A 291 -3.42 6.02 -37.24
C ARG A 291 -3.76 7.24 -38.11
N SER A 292 -4.14 8.37 -37.50
CA SER A 292 -4.61 9.55 -38.23
C SER A 292 -3.52 10.21 -39.07
N ARG A 293 -2.26 10.15 -38.62
CA ARG A 293 -1.10 10.66 -39.34
C ARG A 293 -0.45 9.64 -40.27
N ASN A 294 -0.98 8.40 -40.32
CA ASN A 294 -0.42 7.29 -41.09
C ASN A 294 1.09 7.11 -40.87
N LEU A 295 1.51 7.13 -39.59
CA LEU A 295 2.93 7.05 -39.24
C LEU A 295 3.52 5.68 -39.60
N SER A 296 4.81 5.66 -39.95
CA SER A 296 5.56 4.42 -40.02
C SER A 296 5.61 3.75 -38.64
N THR A 297 5.87 2.44 -38.59
CA THR A 297 5.99 1.72 -37.31
C THR A 297 7.09 2.33 -36.44
N SER A 298 8.23 2.71 -37.00
CA SER A 298 9.32 3.35 -36.25
C SER A 298 8.93 4.72 -35.72
N ASP A 299 8.23 5.54 -36.51
CA ASP A 299 7.79 6.86 -36.05
C ASP A 299 6.72 6.76 -34.96
N CYS A 300 5.82 5.76 -35.05
CA CYS A 300 4.84 5.49 -34.01
C CYS A 300 5.51 5.00 -32.71
N VAL A 301 6.52 4.13 -32.80
CA VAL A 301 7.30 3.70 -31.63
C VAL A 301 7.99 4.91 -30.98
N ALA A 302 8.63 5.78 -31.76
CA ALA A 302 9.28 6.98 -31.23
C ALA A 302 8.27 7.94 -30.56
N LEU A 303 7.09 8.13 -31.15
CA LEU A 303 6.03 8.94 -30.55
C LEU A 303 5.56 8.35 -29.21
N VAL A 304 5.27 7.05 -29.18
CA VAL A 304 4.82 6.34 -27.97
C VAL A 304 5.88 6.37 -26.88
N GLU A 305 7.15 6.09 -27.22
CA GLU A 305 8.26 6.15 -26.27
C GLU A 305 8.40 7.53 -25.65
N SER A 306 8.43 8.58 -26.48
CA SER A 306 8.55 9.96 -26.00
C SER A 306 7.40 10.32 -25.06
N ALA A 307 6.16 10.03 -25.47
CA ALA A 307 4.96 10.39 -24.71
C ALA A 307 4.87 9.63 -23.38
N TYR A 308 5.19 8.34 -23.37
CA TYR A 308 5.12 7.52 -22.16
C TYR A 308 6.26 7.88 -21.18
N ASN A 309 7.47 8.13 -21.68
CA ASN A 309 8.59 8.56 -20.84
C ASN A 309 8.33 9.93 -20.21
N GLU A 310 7.77 10.87 -20.98
CA GLU A 310 7.34 12.18 -20.43
C GLU A 310 6.26 12.02 -19.37
N PHE A 311 5.25 11.17 -19.60
CA PHE A 311 4.21 10.89 -18.63
C PHE A 311 4.76 10.28 -17.33
N ILE A 312 5.73 9.37 -17.41
CA ILE A 312 6.38 8.78 -16.24
C ILE A 312 7.08 9.88 -15.40
N VAL A 313 7.89 10.73 -16.03
CA VAL A 313 8.64 11.78 -15.33
C VAL A 313 7.69 12.80 -14.70
N THR A 314 6.73 13.31 -15.47
CA THR A 314 5.80 14.35 -15.01
C THR A 314 4.91 13.85 -13.88
N THR A 315 4.38 12.63 -13.99
CA THR A 315 3.57 12.02 -12.93
C THR A 315 4.39 11.71 -11.69
N THR A 316 5.64 11.24 -11.82
CA THR A 316 6.53 11.01 -10.67
C THR A 316 6.77 12.30 -9.89
N ASN A 317 7.10 13.39 -10.59
CA ASN A 317 7.29 14.69 -9.97
C ASN A 317 6.01 15.20 -9.29
N ALA A 318 4.86 15.06 -9.96
CA ALA A 318 3.58 15.46 -9.39
C ALA A 318 3.19 14.61 -8.18
N TRP A 319 3.56 13.33 -8.16
CA TRP A 319 3.33 12.44 -7.03
C TRP A 319 4.18 12.81 -5.82
N TRP A 320 5.45 13.19 -6.01
CA TRP A 320 6.26 13.75 -4.91
C TRP A 320 5.65 15.03 -4.33
N GLN A 321 5.19 15.94 -5.18
CA GLN A 321 4.50 17.15 -4.71
C GLN A 321 3.22 16.80 -3.94
N PHE A 322 2.49 15.78 -4.39
CA PHE A 322 1.33 15.26 -3.66
C PHE A 322 1.74 14.67 -2.30
N ALA A 323 2.78 13.84 -2.25
CA ALA A 323 3.31 13.27 -1.02
C ALA A 323 3.67 14.34 0.02
N TRP A 324 4.36 15.40 -0.41
CA TRP A 324 4.70 16.53 0.49
C TRP A 324 3.47 17.27 0.99
N ARG A 325 2.45 17.46 0.15
CA ARG A 325 1.18 18.02 0.61
C ARG A 325 0.49 17.13 1.64
N LEU A 326 0.54 15.80 1.51
CA LEU A 326 -0.02 14.90 2.53
C LEU A 326 0.68 15.05 3.88
N VAL A 327 2.00 15.28 3.88
CA VAL A 327 2.75 15.54 5.12
C VAL A 327 2.25 16.82 5.80
N SER A 328 2.09 17.91 5.05
CA SER A 328 1.56 19.15 5.63
C SER A 328 0.07 19.05 6.00
N SER A 329 -0.73 18.32 5.22
CA SER A 329 -2.17 18.21 5.45
C SER A 329 -2.52 17.28 6.60
N PHE A 330 -1.71 16.26 6.87
CA PHE A 330 -1.98 15.25 7.90
C PHE A 330 -0.75 15.09 8.79
N ASN A 331 -0.66 15.87 9.86
CA ASN A 331 0.45 15.80 10.83
C ASN A 331 -0.03 16.04 12.26
N ALA A 332 0.69 15.45 13.22
CA ALA A 332 0.45 15.64 14.66
C ALA A 332 -1.00 15.41 15.15
N GLY A 333 -1.77 14.56 14.45
CA GLY A 333 -3.18 14.32 14.76
C GLY A 333 -4.16 15.37 14.23
N TYR A 334 -3.72 16.26 13.34
CA TYR A 334 -4.54 17.31 12.72
C TYR A 334 -4.72 17.07 11.22
N GLU A 335 -5.84 17.61 10.70
CA GLU A 335 -6.10 17.80 9.28
C GLU A 335 -6.00 19.28 8.97
N PHE A 336 -5.17 19.67 8.01
CA PHE A 336 -5.05 21.05 7.54
C PHE A 336 -5.61 21.17 6.12
N PHE A 337 -6.59 22.07 5.98
CA PHE A 337 -7.28 22.39 4.73
C PHE A 337 -6.71 23.65 4.06
N ASN A 338 -6.08 24.54 4.83
CA ASN A 338 -5.42 25.75 4.34
C ASN A 338 -4.36 26.26 5.33
N GLU A 339 -3.61 27.28 4.93
CA GLU A 339 -2.46 27.84 5.68
C GLU A 339 -2.85 28.81 6.82
N SER A 340 -4.13 28.98 7.13
CA SER A 340 -4.56 29.88 8.21
C SER A 340 -4.45 29.22 9.60
N ALA A 341 -4.37 30.04 10.65
CA ALA A 341 -4.31 29.57 12.04
C ALA A 341 -5.54 28.74 12.48
N THR A 342 -6.67 28.90 11.80
CA THR A 342 -7.91 28.10 11.97
C THR A 342 -8.14 27.14 10.80
N GLY A 343 -7.14 26.99 9.93
CA GLY A 343 -7.18 26.24 8.69
C GLY A 343 -7.15 24.73 8.86
N GLY A 344 -7.24 24.24 10.09
CA GLY A 344 -7.22 22.82 10.38
C GLY A 344 -8.11 22.42 11.54
N ARG A 345 -8.30 21.11 11.69
CA ARG A 345 -9.06 20.50 12.79
C ARG A 345 -8.25 19.40 13.46
N SER A 346 -8.40 19.26 14.76
CA SER A 346 -7.92 18.08 15.47
C SER A 346 -8.75 16.87 15.03
N ILE A 347 -8.07 15.80 14.67
CA ILE A 347 -8.68 14.54 14.28
C ILE A 347 -8.34 13.52 15.37
N GLY A 348 -9.17 13.47 16.41
CA GLY A 348 -9.03 12.51 17.49
C GLY A 348 -9.20 11.05 17.06
N TYR A 349 -9.12 10.14 18.03
CA TYR A 349 -9.41 8.73 17.81
C TYR A 349 -10.92 8.49 17.62
N PRO A 350 -11.32 7.54 16.77
CA PRO A 350 -12.71 7.10 16.69
C PRO A 350 -13.23 6.59 18.03
N ALA A 351 -14.50 6.90 18.35
CA ALA A 351 -15.09 6.57 19.64
C ALA A 351 -15.18 5.06 19.90
N ASP A 352 -15.47 4.28 18.86
CA ASP A 352 -15.55 2.81 18.90
C ASP A 352 -14.20 2.16 19.21
N TRP A 353 -13.11 2.69 18.64
CA TRP A 353 -11.76 2.26 19.00
C TRP A 353 -11.38 2.72 20.42
N ALA A 354 -11.61 3.99 20.75
CA ALA A 354 -11.31 4.54 22.07
C ALA A 354 -12.05 3.79 23.19
N ASN A 355 -13.29 3.36 22.94
CA ASN A 355 -14.09 2.59 23.90
C ASN A 355 -13.53 1.19 24.21
N GLN A 356 -12.59 0.68 23.39
CA GLN A 356 -11.89 -0.58 23.61
C GLN A 356 -10.52 -0.41 24.27
N THR A 357 -10.15 0.83 24.62
CA THR A 357 -8.84 1.19 25.16
C THR A 357 -8.95 1.74 26.57
N GLU A 358 -7.82 2.06 27.18
CA GLU A 358 -7.72 2.68 28.49
C GLU A 358 -8.33 4.10 28.53
N TYR A 359 -8.71 4.67 27.39
CA TYR A 359 -9.39 5.96 27.30
C TYR A 359 -10.63 6.03 28.21
N VAL A 360 -11.41 4.94 28.30
CA VAL A 360 -12.63 4.88 29.13
C VAL A 360 -12.36 4.68 30.63
N LEU A 361 -11.11 4.44 31.02
CA LEU A 361 -10.73 4.31 32.42
C LEU A 361 -10.75 5.66 33.14
N TYR A 362 -10.70 6.77 32.42
CA TYR A 362 -10.95 8.09 32.97
C TYR A 362 -12.46 8.44 32.90
N PRO A 363 -13.05 9.03 33.95
CA PRO A 363 -12.45 9.40 35.24
C PRO A 363 -12.50 8.28 36.29
N GLN A 364 -12.91 7.06 35.94
CA GLN A 364 -13.16 5.98 36.91
C GLN A 364 -11.95 5.63 37.78
N HIS A 365 -10.73 5.74 37.23
CA HIS A 365 -9.46 5.54 37.93
C HIS A 365 -8.81 6.84 38.43
N TYR A 366 -9.49 7.98 38.25
CA TYR A 366 -9.03 9.26 38.77
C TYR A 366 -9.59 9.46 40.18
N HIS A 367 -8.72 9.30 41.18
CA HIS A 367 -9.05 9.47 42.59
C HIS A 367 -8.22 10.61 43.20
N PRO A 368 -8.51 11.88 42.83
CA PRO A 368 -7.79 13.01 43.40
C PRO A 368 -8.13 13.17 44.89
N PRO A 369 -7.24 13.79 45.68
CA PRO A 369 -7.56 14.17 47.05
C PRO A 369 -8.86 14.98 47.11
N ALA A 370 -9.64 14.84 48.20
CA ALA A 370 -10.95 15.49 48.34
C ALA A 370 -10.91 17.02 48.11
N GLN A 371 -9.80 17.67 48.48
CA GLN A 371 -9.58 19.11 48.24
C GLN A 371 -9.47 19.45 46.75
N VAL A 372 -8.80 18.60 45.96
CA VAL A 372 -8.65 18.75 44.51
C VAL A 372 -10.00 18.48 43.83
N ALA A 373 -10.69 17.40 44.19
CA ALA A 373 -12.03 17.11 43.69
C ALA A 373 -13.02 18.27 43.96
N ALA A 374 -12.92 18.88 45.14
CA ALA A 374 -13.75 20.03 45.52
C ALA A 374 -13.38 21.32 44.75
N GLU A 375 -12.14 21.48 44.32
CA GLU A 375 -11.70 22.59 43.45
C GLU A 375 -12.16 22.37 42.01
N GLU A 376 -11.97 21.17 41.47
CA GLU A 376 -12.39 20.79 40.11
C GLU A 376 -13.92 20.86 39.94
N ASN A 377 -14.70 20.40 40.92
CA ASN A 377 -16.15 20.56 40.88
C ASN A 377 -16.59 22.03 40.96
N ARG A 378 -15.81 22.89 41.63
CA ARG A 378 -16.08 24.34 41.68
C ARG A 378 -15.77 25.03 40.35
N THR A 379 -14.71 24.61 39.65
CA THR A 379 -14.33 25.18 38.34
C THR A 379 -15.12 24.60 37.18
N ALA A 380 -15.57 23.35 37.24
CA ALA A 380 -16.43 22.74 36.22
C ALA A 380 -17.86 23.34 36.17
N ALA A 381 -18.28 24.06 37.21
CA ALA A 381 -19.55 24.83 37.22
C ALA A 381 -19.47 26.15 36.43
N VAL A 382 -18.33 26.43 35.80
CA VAL A 382 -18.11 27.57 34.91
C VAL A 382 -18.30 27.08 33.47
N ASP A 383 -19.26 27.67 32.77
CA ASP A 383 -19.49 27.40 31.35
C ASP A 383 -18.24 27.78 30.54
N PRO A 384 -17.61 26.83 29.82
CA PRO A 384 -16.35 27.07 29.11
C PRO A 384 -16.49 28.04 27.94
N ASP A 385 -17.69 28.28 27.40
CA ASP A 385 -17.91 29.19 26.26
C ASP A 385 -18.23 30.64 26.70
N THR A 386 -18.65 30.87 27.94
CA THR A 386 -19.07 32.19 28.42
C THR A 386 -18.26 32.71 29.62
N GLY A 387 -17.49 31.85 30.30
CA GLY A 387 -16.67 32.23 31.46
C GLY A 387 -17.48 32.67 32.68
N VAL A 388 -18.79 32.42 32.70
CA VAL A 388 -19.68 32.82 33.80
C VAL A 388 -19.81 31.67 34.81
N LEU A 389 -19.47 31.96 36.07
CA LEU A 389 -19.71 31.09 37.23
C LEU A 389 -21.23 30.96 37.47
N SER A 390 -21.80 29.79 37.22
CA SER A 390 -23.18 29.51 37.62
C SER A 390 -23.22 29.04 39.07
N ILE A 391 -23.25 29.97 40.02
CA ILE A 391 -23.47 29.63 41.43
C ILE A 391 -24.98 29.39 41.61
N VAL A 392 -25.39 28.13 41.64
CA VAL A 392 -26.71 27.76 42.14
C VAL A 392 -26.65 27.75 43.67
N VAL A 393 -27.04 28.84 44.32
CA VAL A 393 -27.40 28.83 45.74
C VAL A 393 -28.89 28.55 45.86
N GLY A 394 -29.24 27.47 46.55
CA GLY A 394 -30.62 27.06 46.76
C GLY A 394 -31.49 28.15 47.39
N GLY A 395 -32.68 28.33 46.83
CA GLY A 395 -33.86 28.83 47.54
C GLY A 395 -33.80 30.26 48.05
N SER A 396 -33.78 31.27 47.17
CA SER A 396 -34.64 32.46 47.25
C SER A 396 -34.26 33.45 46.16
N SER A 397 -35.28 34.04 45.54
CA SER A 397 -35.17 35.04 44.49
C SER A 397 -34.59 36.35 45.03
N ALA A 398 -33.37 36.71 44.61
CA ALA A 398 -32.90 38.09 44.59
C ALA A 398 -31.94 38.28 43.40
N GLN A 399 -32.22 39.28 42.56
CA GLN A 399 -31.26 39.75 41.56
C GLN A 399 -30.09 40.42 42.29
N VAL A 400 -28.86 40.01 41.98
CA VAL A 400 -27.64 40.71 42.43
C VAL A 400 -26.90 41.23 41.21
N GLU A 401 -26.51 42.49 41.32
CA GLU A 401 -25.91 43.35 40.29
C GLU A 401 -24.60 42.81 39.70
N ALA A 402 -24.36 43.17 38.44
CA ALA A 402 -23.13 42.89 37.72
C ALA A 402 -21.90 43.46 38.47
N PHE A 403 -20.97 42.59 38.86
CA PHE A 403 -19.64 43.03 39.28
C PHE A 403 -18.85 43.50 38.07
N SER A 404 -18.61 44.80 37.96
CA SER A 404 -17.59 45.34 37.06
C SER A 404 -16.21 45.00 37.62
N LEU A 405 -15.39 44.30 36.83
CA LEU A 405 -13.98 44.12 37.14
C LEU A 405 -13.27 45.47 37.03
N SER A 406 -12.45 45.81 38.03
CA SER A 406 -11.73 47.08 38.03
C SER A 406 -10.71 47.13 36.89
N SER A 407 -10.52 48.32 36.32
CA SER A 407 -9.61 48.57 35.19
C SER A 407 -8.17 48.10 35.44
N GLY A 408 -7.77 47.93 36.72
CA GLY A 408 -6.47 47.39 37.11
C GLY A 408 -6.28 45.90 36.81
N PHE A 409 -7.35 45.09 36.79
CA PHE A 409 -7.26 43.66 36.48
C PHE A 409 -7.04 43.41 34.98
N LEU A 410 -7.75 44.16 34.13
CA LEU A 410 -7.55 44.13 32.67
C LEU A 410 -6.17 44.64 32.27
N LEU A 411 -5.66 45.69 32.96
CA LEU A 411 -4.30 46.19 32.72
C LEU A 411 -3.24 45.18 33.17
N GLY A 412 -3.46 44.45 34.27
CA GLY A 412 -2.56 43.39 34.74
C GLY A 412 -2.45 42.19 33.79
N PHE A 413 -3.57 41.77 33.18
CA PHE A 413 -3.60 40.65 32.22
C PHE A 413 -2.94 41.00 30.87
N VAL A 414 -3.16 42.24 30.38
CA VAL A 414 -2.51 42.73 29.16
C VAL A 414 -1.01 42.99 29.38
N CYS A 415 -0.62 43.55 30.54
CA CYS A 415 0.80 43.74 30.87
C CYS A 415 1.52 42.41 31.09
N GLY A 416 0.87 41.39 31.68
CA GLY A 416 1.46 40.07 31.91
C GLY A 416 1.75 39.31 30.60
N THR A 417 0.83 39.37 29.64
CA THR A 417 0.98 38.72 28.32
C THR A 417 1.98 39.45 27.41
N MET A 418 2.05 40.79 27.48
CA MET A 418 3.10 41.57 26.82
C MET A 418 4.49 41.33 27.42
N SER A 419 4.59 41.16 28.75
CA SER A 419 5.85 40.88 29.43
C SER A 419 6.43 39.51 29.08
N LEU A 420 5.59 38.48 28.97
CA LEU A 420 6.03 37.15 28.55
C LEU A 420 6.51 37.14 27.09
N SER A 421 5.82 37.87 26.22
CA SER A 421 6.19 38.02 24.81
C SER A 421 7.51 38.77 24.62
N LEU A 422 7.76 39.82 25.41
CA LEU A 422 9.02 40.56 25.42
C LEU A 422 10.18 39.75 26.00
N VAL A 423 9.95 38.93 27.03
CA VAL A 423 10.97 38.04 27.59
C VAL A 423 11.35 36.95 26.59
N VAL A 424 10.39 36.35 25.89
CA VAL A 424 10.67 35.35 24.83
C VAL A 424 11.43 36.00 23.66
N ALA A 425 11.04 37.21 23.24
CA ALA A 425 11.74 37.94 22.18
C ALA A 425 13.17 38.34 22.60
N ALA A 426 13.38 38.78 23.85
CA ALA A 426 14.70 39.12 24.38
C ALA A 426 15.59 37.87 24.51
N VAL A 427 15.05 36.73 24.95
CA VAL A 427 15.78 35.45 25.02
C VAL A 427 16.16 34.96 23.62
N ALA A 428 15.27 35.09 22.63
CA ALA A 428 15.57 34.75 21.24
C ALA A 428 16.64 35.68 20.62
N LEU A 429 16.58 36.98 20.91
CA LEU A 429 17.55 37.96 20.44
C LEU A 429 18.94 37.75 21.07
N VAL A 430 19.01 37.51 22.39
CA VAL A 430 20.26 37.22 23.11
C VAL A 430 20.87 35.89 22.64
N SER A 431 20.04 34.90 22.30
CA SER A 431 20.51 33.62 21.74
C SER A 431 21.08 33.77 20.33
N ARG A 432 20.46 34.60 19.47
CA ARG A 432 20.98 34.93 18.13
C ARG A 432 22.29 35.72 18.19
N VAL A 433 22.36 36.75 19.04
CA VAL A 433 23.58 37.55 19.23
C VAL A 433 24.73 36.70 19.79
N ARG A 434 24.45 35.75 20.69
CA ARG A 434 25.48 34.79 21.15
C ARG A 434 25.98 33.85 20.05
N GLN A 435 25.12 33.43 19.12
CA GLN A 435 25.55 32.61 17.97
C GLN A 435 26.37 33.41 16.95
N GLU A 436 26.06 34.69 16.73
CA GLU A 436 26.82 35.57 15.82
C GLU A 436 28.17 36.03 16.41
N VAL A 437 28.28 36.18 17.74
CA VAL A 437 29.52 36.59 18.42
C VAL A 437 30.48 35.42 18.66
N ALA A 438 30.00 34.17 18.64
CA ALA A 438 30.81 32.97 18.93
C ALA A 438 31.52 32.36 17.70
N SER A 439 31.44 32.97 16.51
CA SER A 439 32.10 32.46 15.30
C SER A 439 33.47 33.13 15.09
N PRO A 440 34.62 32.45 15.30
CA PRO A 440 35.93 33.03 15.00
C PRO A 440 36.16 33.03 13.49
N LYS A 441 36.50 34.20 12.92
CA LYS A 441 36.99 34.35 11.55
C LYS A 441 38.28 33.54 11.36
N ALA A 442 38.30 32.68 10.34
CA ALA A 442 39.50 32.00 9.88
C ALA A 442 40.51 32.98 9.24
N PRO A 443 41.83 32.81 9.45
CA PRO A 443 42.85 33.39 8.58
C PRO A 443 43.37 32.37 7.56
N ALA A 444 43.87 32.90 6.45
CA ALA A 444 44.33 32.18 5.27
C ALA A 444 45.70 31.49 5.44
N SER A 445 45.82 30.32 4.79
CA SER A 445 46.97 29.64 4.15
C SER A 445 48.39 29.77 4.74
N VAL A 446 49.05 28.62 5.03
CA VAL A 446 50.41 28.21 4.59
C VAL A 446 50.54 26.67 4.69
N GLU A 447 51.32 26.08 3.77
CA GLU A 447 51.82 24.70 3.61
C GLU A 447 52.37 24.02 4.89
N GLU A 448 52.26 22.69 5.01
CA GLU A 448 53.40 21.75 4.93
C GLU A 448 53.00 20.28 5.26
N GLN A 449 53.91 19.38 4.89
CA GLN A 449 53.88 17.92 4.83
C GLN A 449 53.71 17.21 6.18
N GLY A 450 53.32 15.93 6.15
CA GLY A 450 53.47 15.05 7.33
C GLY A 450 52.81 13.68 7.24
N GLU A 451 53.63 12.65 6.99
CA GLU A 451 53.32 11.22 7.07
C GLU A 451 52.78 10.74 8.44
N SER A 452 51.91 9.72 8.41
CA SER A 452 52.20 8.36 8.94
C SER A 452 51.03 7.65 9.66
N LYS A 453 50.80 6.42 9.17
CA LYS A 453 50.58 5.14 9.87
C LYS A 453 49.41 4.92 10.85
N SER A 454 48.55 4.01 10.38
CA SER A 454 48.12 2.74 10.99
C SER A 454 47.40 2.73 12.34
N THR A 455 46.24 2.07 12.36
CA THR A 455 46.10 0.76 13.04
C THR A 455 44.80 0.08 12.60
N ASN A 456 44.91 -1.24 12.42
CA ASN A 456 43.82 -2.19 12.20
C ASN A 456 42.92 -2.29 13.43
N ASP A 457 41.64 -2.58 13.24
CA ASP A 457 41.01 -3.65 14.01
C ASP A 457 39.88 -4.31 13.21
N GLU A 458 39.91 -5.64 13.23
CA GLU A 458 39.01 -6.57 12.56
C GLU A 458 37.65 -6.60 13.25
N ALA A 459 36.56 -6.52 12.48
CA ALA A 459 35.23 -6.87 12.94
C ALA A 459 34.78 -8.17 12.26
N VAL A 460 34.64 -9.21 13.08
CA VAL A 460 34.09 -10.53 12.75
C VAL A 460 32.66 -10.41 12.23
N VAL A 461 32.44 -10.78 10.96
CA VAL A 461 31.11 -10.86 10.36
C VAL A 461 30.52 -12.25 10.60
N VAL A 462 29.50 -12.33 11.46
CA VAL A 462 28.63 -13.51 11.57
C VAL A 462 27.58 -13.41 10.46
N VAL A 463 27.72 -14.25 9.43
CA VAL A 463 26.76 -14.39 8.33
C VAL A 463 25.70 -15.40 8.74
N GLU A 464 24.52 -14.93 9.15
CA GLU A 464 23.35 -15.78 9.35
C GLU A 464 22.55 -15.84 8.03
N ARG A 465 22.53 -17.04 7.43
CA ARG A 465 21.79 -17.35 6.21
C ARG A 465 20.30 -17.47 6.53
N VAL A 466 19.50 -16.51 6.10
CA VAL A 466 18.04 -16.63 6.07
C VAL A 466 17.64 -17.30 4.75
N ALA A 467 17.28 -18.58 4.82
CA ALA A 467 16.61 -19.28 3.74
C ALA A 467 15.15 -18.80 3.66
N VAL A 468 14.79 -18.19 2.54
CA VAL A 468 13.40 -17.83 2.21
C VAL A 468 12.78 -19.04 1.50
N VAL A 469 11.80 -19.67 2.15
CA VAL A 469 10.89 -20.67 1.58
C VAL A 469 9.56 -20.00 1.24
#